data_AF-A0A357HZW8-F1
#
_entry.id   AF-A0A357HZW8-F1
#
_cell.length_a   1.000
_cell.length_b   1.000
_cell.length_c   1.000
_cell.angle_alpha   90.00
_cell.angle_beta   90.00
_cell.angle_gamma   90.00
#
_symmetry.space_group_name_H-M   'P 1'
#
loop_
_entity.id
_entity.type
_entity.pdbx_description
1 polymer ?
#
loop_
_entity_poly.entity_id
_entity_poly.type
_entity_poly.pdbx_seq_one_letter_code
_entity_poly.pdbx_strand_id
1 'polypeptide(L)'
;MNPVSLKTQFSYDQAALLPFKSEQSQGEAELRAKELLSQMSAEERFNLVCGGGFTIRACERLQIPEIIMYDGGQGVNLRPWCDNGVLEKTVSFPCTQQLAATWNRRLTGQYAKAIAEECRAGGIHVLLAPGVNIYRSSQCGRNWEYMGEDPYLPAFKAGIEAGVLSVMTGYNLLNGEYCGQSYYVIQKLLREQLGFEHLVMTDWNSVTDGNKIASSGQDLEMPSGAKLTEAKDQLLGSEAIDRMALRVLRTCIMMGFHDRPQLVPELVERLSEHEEVAYQTALEGIVLLRNEASILPLAENSEETILVTGNYASRTPLAGWGSGRIEGYNPESFVDAFARKAGDHTVQYRLHPNEGEVSSANAVIVCVGYEHEGEGKDRPFELPKPVEAQIQQLVALNRRVIVVICTGGAVRMDWHDQTAAIFQAGFCGQRGPAALADLIWGTVSPSGKLPYSIERHFADSPDPDYVPKGLNVSDQRNNLQLPGLEKPEHFTGEWPHQIHYKEGVFVGYRWYAQQQIQPRYCFGHG
;
A
#
# COMPACT_ATOMS: atom_id res chain seq x y z
N MET A 1 30.49 4.87 -24.28
CA MET A 1 30.17 4.08 -23.07
C MET A 1 29.19 2.99 -23.49
N ASN A 2 29.43 1.74 -23.05
CA ASN A 2 28.58 0.60 -23.44
C ASN A 2 27.12 0.87 -23.02
N PRO A 3 26.13 0.61 -23.90
CA PRO A 3 24.73 0.63 -23.48
C PRO A 3 24.59 -0.39 -22.36
N VAL A 4 23.93 0.01 -21.26
CA VAL A 4 23.51 -0.91 -20.20
C VAL A 4 22.73 -2.01 -20.90
N SER A 5 23.36 -3.16 -21.02
CA SER A 5 22.76 -4.33 -21.62
C SER A 5 21.64 -4.74 -20.67
N LEU A 6 20.39 -4.57 -21.08
CA LEU A 6 19.17 -5.14 -20.49
C LEU A 6 19.18 -6.68 -20.50
N LYS A 7 20.34 -7.31 -20.23
CA LYS A 7 20.56 -8.76 -20.15
C LYS A 7 20.37 -9.28 -18.73
N THR A 8 19.38 -8.78 -18.02
CA THR A 8 18.68 -9.64 -17.07
C THR A 8 17.45 -10.17 -17.80
N GLN A 9 17.69 -11.18 -18.64
CA GLN A 9 16.63 -12.17 -18.92
C GLN A 9 16.35 -12.85 -17.58
N PHE A 10 15.53 -12.22 -16.73
CA PHE A 10 14.93 -12.92 -15.61
C PHE A 10 14.15 -14.07 -16.21
N SER A 11 14.63 -15.30 -16.00
CA SER A 11 13.94 -16.49 -16.50
C SER A 11 12.51 -16.46 -15.96
N TYR A 12 11.55 -16.43 -16.87
CA TYR A 12 10.14 -16.42 -16.53
C TYR A 12 9.77 -17.75 -15.88
N ASP A 13 9.55 -17.73 -14.57
CA ASP A 13 8.98 -18.87 -13.89
C ASP A 13 7.44 -18.79 -14.00
N GLN A 14 6.86 -19.56 -14.93
CA GLN A 14 5.41 -19.72 -15.03
C GLN A 14 4.78 -20.20 -13.72
N ALA A 15 5.55 -20.88 -12.86
CA ALA A 15 5.08 -21.32 -11.55
C ALA A 15 4.75 -20.13 -10.63
N ALA A 16 5.38 -18.97 -10.80
CA ALA A 16 5.10 -17.77 -9.97
C ALA A 16 3.69 -17.18 -10.20
N LEU A 17 2.96 -17.62 -11.24
CA LEU A 17 1.57 -17.24 -11.48
C LEU A 17 0.56 -18.34 -11.12
N LEU A 18 1.04 -19.52 -10.73
CA LEU A 18 0.18 -20.60 -10.26
C LEU A 18 -0.25 -20.32 -8.82
N PRO A 19 -1.49 -20.67 -8.45
CA PRO A 19 -1.91 -20.64 -7.05
C PRO A 19 -0.92 -21.40 -6.16
N PHE A 20 -0.58 -20.81 -5.02
CA PHE A 20 0.23 -21.45 -4.02
C PHE A 20 -0.44 -22.75 -3.57
N LYS A 21 0.35 -23.82 -3.49
CA LYS A 21 -0.04 -25.10 -2.91
C LYS A 21 0.94 -25.43 -1.81
N SER A 22 0.42 -25.63 -0.60
CA SER A 22 1.22 -26.16 0.48
C SER A 22 1.75 -27.55 0.13
N GLU A 23 2.96 -27.87 0.60
CA GLU A 23 3.49 -29.23 0.55
C GLU A 23 2.67 -30.19 1.41
N GLN A 24 1.97 -29.67 2.42
CA GLN A 24 1.11 -30.45 3.30
C GLN A 24 -0.32 -30.48 2.80
N SER A 25 -0.96 -31.65 2.88
CA SER A 25 -2.38 -31.73 2.62
C SER A 25 -3.19 -31.13 3.78
N GLN A 26 -4.34 -30.56 3.46
CA GLN A 26 -5.23 -29.97 4.45
C GLN A 26 -5.69 -30.99 5.51
N GLY A 27 -5.90 -32.25 5.11
CA GLY A 27 -6.31 -33.32 6.02
C GLY A 27 -5.22 -33.71 7.02
N GLU A 28 -3.95 -33.79 6.57
CA GLU A 28 -2.81 -34.06 7.46
C GLU A 28 -2.58 -32.90 8.43
N ALA A 29 -2.65 -31.65 7.93
CA ALA A 29 -2.51 -30.46 8.76
C ALA A 29 -3.59 -30.39 9.85
N GLU A 30 -4.84 -30.73 9.49
CA GLU A 30 -5.97 -30.79 10.43
C GLU A 30 -5.75 -31.86 11.52
N LEU A 31 -5.27 -33.06 11.15
CA LEU A 31 -5.00 -34.13 12.11
C LEU A 31 -3.90 -33.74 13.10
N ARG A 32 -2.79 -33.20 12.60
CA ARG A 32 -1.67 -32.74 13.45
C ARG A 32 -2.08 -31.57 14.34
N ALA A 33 -2.88 -30.64 13.83
CA ALA A 33 -3.41 -29.53 14.63
C ALA A 33 -4.32 -30.04 15.76
N LYS A 34 -5.18 -31.04 15.50
CA LYS A 34 -6.01 -31.68 16.53
C LYS A 34 -5.17 -32.42 17.57
N GLU A 35 -4.13 -33.11 17.16
CA GLU A 35 -3.21 -33.80 18.06
C GLU A 35 -2.53 -32.82 19.02
N LEU A 36 -2.00 -31.70 18.51
CA LEU A 36 -1.41 -30.64 19.33
C LEU A 36 -2.46 -30.00 20.25
N LEU A 37 -3.63 -29.65 19.72
CA LEU A 37 -4.71 -29.05 20.49
C LEU A 37 -5.16 -29.93 21.66
N SER A 38 -5.23 -31.25 21.46
CA SER A 38 -5.61 -32.22 22.49
C SER A 38 -4.61 -32.32 23.64
N GLN A 39 -3.34 -31.94 23.39
CA GLN A 39 -2.28 -31.90 24.38
C GLN A 39 -2.18 -30.54 25.08
N MET A 40 -2.81 -29.48 24.56
CA MET A 40 -2.82 -28.15 25.16
C MET A 40 -3.81 -28.05 26.31
N SER A 41 -3.40 -27.37 27.38
CA SER A 41 -4.29 -26.87 28.42
C SER A 41 -5.22 -25.77 27.88
N ALA A 42 -6.32 -25.51 28.59
CA ALA A 42 -7.23 -24.42 28.23
C ALA A 42 -6.51 -23.05 28.17
N GLU A 43 -5.55 -22.82 29.05
CA GLU A 43 -4.72 -21.60 29.07
C GLU A 43 -3.81 -21.48 27.85
N GLU A 44 -3.17 -22.59 27.42
CA GLU A 44 -2.33 -22.59 26.22
C GLU A 44 -3.15 -22.34 24.95
N ARG A 45 -4.35 -22.94 24.86
CA ARG A 45 -5.28 -22.69 23.73
C ARG A 45 -5.77 -21.24 23.70
N PHE A 46 -6.10 -20.69 24.86
CA PHE A 46 -6.52 -19.30 25.00
C PHE A 46 -5.38 -18.33 24.65
N ASN A 47 -4.15 -18.59 25.10
CA ASN A 47 -3.01 -17.75 24.78
C ASN A 47 -2.68 -17.74 23.29
N LEU A 48 -2.87 -18.86 22.58
CA LEU A 48 -2.56 -18.95 21.14
C LEU A 48 -3.43 -18.04 20.26
N VAL A 49 -4.64 -17.72 20.72
CA VAL A 49 -5.59 -16.88 19.96
C VAL A 49 -5.49 -15.39 20.32
N CYS A 50 -4.54 -15.05 21.19
CA CYS A 50 -4.22 -13.70 21.63
C CYS A 50 -2.82 -13.33 21.09
N GLY A 51 -2.70 -12.23 20.35
CA GLY A 51 -1.41 -11.79 19.82
C GLY A 51 -0.36 -11.52 20.92
N GLY A 52 0.92 -11.63 20.55
CA GLY A 52 2.08 -11.27 21.37
C GLY A 52 2.69 -9.92 20.99
N GLY A 53 1.91 -9.00 20.43
CA GLY A 53 2.40 -7.83 19.72
C GLY A 53 2.41 -8.10 18.23
N PHE A 54 3.60 -8.26 17.65
CA PHE A 54 3.81 -8.65 16.25
C PHE A 54 4.08 -10.15 16.12
N THR A 55 3.43 -10.96 16.95
CA THR A 55 3.65 -12.40 16.99
C THR A 55 2.38 -13.19 17.30
N ILE A 56 2.32 -14.43 16.82
CA ILE A 56 1.48 -15.48 17.42
C ILE A 56 2.32 -16.13 18.52
N ARG A 57 1.77 -16.18 19.72
CA ARG A 57 2.50 -16.63 20.92
C ARG A 57 2.97 -18.09 20.79
N ALA A 58 4.17 -18.36 21.30
CA ALA A 58 4.72 -19.70 21.40
C ALA A 58 3.94 -20.59 22.39
N CYS A 59 4.08 -21.91 22.22
CA CYS A 59 3.78 -22.89 23.26
C CYS A 59 5.02 -23.78 23.45
N GLU A 60 5.91 -23.35 24.35
CA GLU A 60 7.24 -23.95 24.57
C GLU A 60 7.16 -25.44 24.94
N ARG A 61 6.20 -25.82 25.79
CA ARG A 61 6.02 -27.21 26.25
C ARG A 61 5.75 -28.17 25.08
N LEU A 62 5.04 -27.71 24.05
CA LEU A 62 4.75 -28.47 22.84
C LEU A 62 5.72 -28.14 21.70
N GLN A 63 6.78 -27.38 21.97
CA GLN A 63 7.78 -26.95 20.98
C GLN A 63 7.17 -26.20 19.79
N ILE A 64 6.06 -25.49 20.01
CA ILE A 64 5.46 -24.59 19.02
C ILE A 64 6.20 -23.25 19.15
N PRO A 65 7.00 -22.85 18.14
CA PRO A 65 7.73 -21.60 18.18
C PRO A 65 6.79 -20.40 18.07
N GLU A 66 7.31 -19.24 18.45
CA GLU A 66 6.67 -17.96 18.18
C GLU A 66 6.68 -17.69 16.66
N ILE A 67 5.55 -17.21 16.12
CA ILE A 67 5.42 -16.88 14.70
C ILE A 67 5.50 -15.36 14.56
N ILE A 68 6.54 -14.88 13.88
CA ILE A 68 6.83 -13.44 13.76
C ILE A 68 6.14 -12.87 12.53
N MET A 69 5.42 -11.76 12.71
CA MET A 69 4.79 -11.02 11.61
C MET A 69 5.28 -9.57 11.57
N TYR A 70 5.46 -9.01 10.39
CA TYR A 70 5.87 -7.61 10.23
C TYR A 70 4.88 -6.85 9.35
N ASP A 71 4.79 -5.55 9.63
CA ASP A 71 4.12 -4.60 8.75
C ASP A 71 4.73 -4.63 7.35
N GLY A 72 3.87 -4.31 6.39
CA GLY A 72 4.29 -4.18 5.01
C GLY A 72 3.30 -3.39 4.17
N GLY A 73 3.54 -3.45 2.88
CA GLY A 73 2.79 -2.77 1.84
C GLY A 73 3.66 -2.72 0.60
N GLN A 74 4.84 -2.12 0.77
CA GLN A 74 5.84 -1.98 -0.30
C GLN A 74 7.26 -2.45 0.10
N GLY A 75 7.34 -3.41 1.03
CA GLY A 75 8.58 -3.93 1.59
C GLY A 75 8.39 -4.38 3.04
N VAL A 76 9.49 -4.77 3.70
CA VAL A 76 9.52 -5.20 5.10
C VAL A 76 9.83 -4.01 6.02
N ASN A 77 8.93 -3.69 6.95
CA ASN A 77 9.09 -2.55 7.85
C ASN A 77 9.95 -2.90 9.08
N LEU A 78 11.24 -2.60 9.03
CA LEU A 78 12.15 -2.78 10.16
C LEU A 78 11.97 -1.65 11.19
N ARG A 79 11.14 -1.85 12.22
CA ARG A 79 11.03 -0.86 13.31
C ARG A 79 11.90 -1.26 14.51
N PRO A 80 12.59 -0.32 15.17
CA PRO A 80 13.50 -0.62 16.28
C PRO A 80 12.89 -1.42 17.45
N TRP A 81 11.56 -1.36 17.64
CA TRP A 81 10.86 -2.07 18.72
C TRP A 81 10.24 -3.40 18.29
N CYS A 82 10.21 -3.71 16.99
CA CYS A 82 9.81 -5.01 16.48
C CYS A 82 10.95 -5.74 15.78
N ASP A 83 12.10 -5.08 15.58
CA ASP A 83 13.31 -5.64 14.99
C ASP A 83 13.86 -6.79 15.83
N ASN A 84 13.94 -7.98 15.22
CA ASN A 84 14.59 -9.14 15.81
C ASN A 84 16.13 -9.08 15.72
N GLY A 85 16.68 -7.98 15.19
CA GLY A 85 18.11 -7.68 15.11
C GLY A 85 18.84 -8.48 14.03
N VAL A 86 18.09 -9.13 13.13
CA VAL A 86 18.64 -9.98 12.07
C VAL A 86 18.90 -9.18 10.79
N LEU A 87 18.00 -8.25 10.44
CA LEU A 87 18.12 -7.42 9.25
C LEU A 87 18.46 -5.97 9.62
N GLU A 88 19.54 -5.45 9.06
CA GLU A 88 19.91 -4.04 9.23
C GLU A 88 19.15 -3.10 8.29
N LYS A 89 18.71 -3.62 7.12
CA LYS A 89 18.06 -2.84 6.06
C LYS A 89 17.21 -3.71 5.14
N THR A 90 16.22 -3.09 4.52
CA THR A 90 15.28 -3.68 3.55
C THR A 90 15.07 -2.72 2.39
N VAL A 91 14.68 -3.22 1.22
CA VAL A 91 14.40 -2.36 0.07
C VAL A 91 13.03 -1.69 0.24
N SER A 92 12.99 -0.38 0.01
CA SER A 92 11.74 0.37 -0.17
C SER A 92 11.35 0.32 -1.64
N PHE A 93 10.43 -0.56 -1.98
CA PHE A 93 9.92 -0.72 -3.34
C PHE A 93 8.89 0.38 -3.67
N PRO A 94 8.57 0.61 -4.96
CA PRO A 94 7.42 1.42 -5.34
C PRO A 94 6.14 0.89 -4.68
N CYS A 95 5.24 1.81 -4.35
CA CYS A 95 3.98 1.44 -3.71
C CYS A 95 3.11 0.52 -4.59
N THR A 96 2.20 -0.24 -3.97
CA THR A 96 1.35 -1.20 -4.69
C THR A 96 0.47 -0.54 -5.75
N GLN A 97 0.10 0.73 -5.56
CA GLN A 97 -0.59 1.51 -6.59
C GLN A 97 0.28 1.69 -7.85
N GLN A 98 1.58 1.93 -7.68
CA GLN A 98 2.50 2.01 -8.83
C GLN A 98 2.81 0.64 -9.41
N LEU A 99 2.92 -0.40 -8.58
CA LEU A 99 3.03 -1.77 -9.08
C LEU A 99 1.81 -2.12 -9.95
N ALA A 100 0.61 -1.72 -9.55
CA ALA A 100 -0.60 -1.90 -10.37
C ALA A 100 -0.55 -1.09 -11.67
N ALA A 101 0.04 0.11 -11.64
CA ALA A 101 0.23 0.95 -12.82
C ALA A 101 1.17 0.34 -13.87
N THR A 102 1.95 -0.69 -13.53
CA THR A 102 2.75 -1.46 -14.51
C THR A 102 1.90 -2.34 -15.41
N TRP A 103 0.71 -2.78 -14.93
CA TRP A 103 -0.11 -3.80 -15.58
C TRP A 103 0.66 -5.10 -15.91
N ASN A 104 1.76 -5.36 -15.20
CA ASN A 104 2.71 -6.42 -15.50
C ASN A 104 2.74 -7.47 -14.38
N ARG A 105 1.91 -8.50 -14.53
CA ARG A 105 1.81 -9.62 -13.57
C ARG A 105 3.13 -10.36 -13.33
N ARG A 106 4.03 -10.38 -14.31
CA ARG A 106 5.35 -11.01 -14.16
C ARG A 106 6.22 -10.19 -13.21
N LEU A 107 6.23 -8.87 -13.38
CA LEU A 107 6.96 -7.97 -12.49
C LEU A 107 6.37 -8.01 -11.07
N THR A 108 5.04 -8.12 -10.94
CA THR A 108 4.38 -8.37 -9.64
C THR A 108 4.91 -9.63 -8.95
N GLY A 109 5.11 -10.73 -9.68
CA GLY A 109 5.69 -11.96 -9.12
C GLY A 109 7.14 -11.76 -8.63
N GLN A 110 7.95 -11.01 -9.37
CA GLN A 110 9.34 -10.68 -8.99
C GLN A 110 9.39 -9.77 -7.77
N TYR A 111 8.51 -8.76 -7.74
CA TYR A 111 8.31 -7.85 -6.61
C TYR A 111 7.97 -8.62 -5.33
N ALA A 112 6.95 -9.50 -5.41
CA ALA A 112 6.54 -10.31 -4.28
C ALA A 112 7.63 -11.29 -3.82
N LYS A 113 8.35 -11.90 -4.76
CA LYS A 113 9.48 -12.79 -4.46
C LYS A 113 10.60 -12.06 -3.72
N ALA A 114 11.00 -10.88 -4.19
CA ALA A 114 12.06 -10.10 -3.56
C ALA A 114 11.70 -9.75 -2.10
N ILE A 115 10.47 -9.29 -1.87
CA ILE A 115 9.98 -9.01 -0.51
C ILE A 115 9.94 -10.29 0.35
N ALA A 116 9.50 -11.42 -0.21
CA ALA A 116 9.47 -12.69 0.51
C ALA A 116 10.87 -13.20 0.86
N GLU A 117 11.86 -12.97 0.00
CA GLU A 117 13.27 -13.28 0.27
C GLU A 117 13.82 -12.40 1.40
N GLU A 118 13.45 -11.12 1.47
CA GLU A 118 13.76 -10.26 2.62
C GLU A 118 13.08 -10.76 3.90
N CYS A 119 11.81 -11.17 3.83
CA CYS A 119 11.13 -11.76 5.00
C CYS A 119 11.91 -12.98 5.53
N ARG A 120 12.30 -13.90 4.64
CA ARG A 120 13.09 -15.08 5.02
C ARG A 120 14.48 -14.72 5.53
N ALA A 121 15.15 -13.73 4.94
CA ALA A 121 16.43 -13.22 5.42
C ALA A 121 16.34 -12.71 6.86
N GLY A 122 15.20 -12.16 7.26
CA GLY A 122 14.91 -11.72 8.61
C GLY A 122 14.19 -12.74 9.49
N GLY A 123 13.96 -13.98 9.06
CA GLY A 123 13.18 -14.95 9.85
C GLY A 123 11.71 -14.53 10.11
N ILE A 124 11.17 -13.65 9.29
CA ILE A 124 9.79 -13.17 9.34
C ILE A 124 8.90 -14.22 8.67
N HIS A 125 7.84 -14.61 9.37
CA HIS A 125 6.96 -15.69 8.93
C HIS A 125 5.81 -15.16 8.06
N VAL A 126 5.23 -14.02 8.47
CA VAL A 126 4.07 -13.42 7.81
C VAL A 126 4.34 -11.94 7.56
N LEU A 127 4.14 -11.50 6.32
CA LEU A 127 4.06 -10.07 6.00
C LEU A 127 2.59 -9.65 5.99
N LEU A 128 2.27 -8.54 6.65
CA LEU A 128 0.91 -8.00 6.73
C LEU A 128 0.55 -7.21 5.46
N ALA A 129 0.51 -7.91 4.33
CA ALA A 129 0.38 -7.34 3.00
C ALA A 129 -0.15 -8.40 2.00
N PRO A 130 -0.62 -7.99 0.80
CA PRO A 130 -0.85 -6.61 0.36
C PRO A 130 -2.19 -6.03 0.83
N GLY A 131 -2.27 -4.70 0.87
CA GLY A 131 -3.55 -3.99 0.94
C GLY A 131 -4.25 -4.03 -0.41
N VAL A 132 -5.54 -4.38 -0.42
CA VAL A 132 -6.35 -4.50 -1.65
C VAL A 132 -7.73 -3.83 -1.52
N ASN A 133 -7.85 -2.85 -0.63
CA ASN A 133 -9.05 -2.03 -0.54
C ASN A 133 -9.24 -1.25 -1.85
N ILE A 134 -10.50 -0.96 -2.18
CA ILE A 134 -10.85 -0.26 -3.42
C ILE A 134 -10.54 1.23 -3.28
N TYR A 135 -9.89 1.79 -4.30
CA TYR A 135 -9.77 3.24 -4.50
C TYR A 135 -11.16 3.81 -4.78
N ARG A 136 -11.88 4.19 -3.72
CA ARG A 136 -13.23 4.76 -3.81
C ARG A 136 -13.21 6.28 -3.92
N SER A 137 -12.34 6.91 -3.14
CA SER A 137 -12.21 8.36 -3.02
C SER A 137 -10.77 8.74 -3.22
N SER A 138 -10.51 9.74 -4.07
CA SER A 138 -9.16 10.24 -4.30
C SER A 138 -8.51 10.89 -3.08
N GLN A 139 -9.31 11.25 -2.07
CA GLN A 139 -8.84 11.82 -0.81
C GLN A 139 -8.35 10.78 0.21
N CYS A 140 -8.56 9.48 -0.02
CA CYS A 140 -8.13 8.46 0.95
C CYS A 140 -6.61 8.46 1.13
N GLY A 141 -6.16 8.66 2.37
CA GLY A 141 -4.72 8.76 2.69
C GLY A 141 -3.93 7.46 2.52
N ARG A 142 -4.63 6.32 2.39
CA ARG A 142 -4.03 4.99 2.17
C ARG A 142 -4.11 4.52 0.72
N ASN A 143 -4.60 5.34 -0.22
CA ASN A 143 -4.71 4.90 -1.62
C ASN A 143 -3.40 4.39 -2.22
N TRP A 144 -2.25 4.89 -1.77
CA TRP A 144 -0.93 4.47 -2.27
C TRP A 144 -0.58 3.01 -1.97
N GLU A 145 -1.06 2.46 -0.86
CA GLU A 145 -0.82 1.07 -0.45
C GLU A 145 -1.89 0.10 -0.98
N TYR A 146 -2.82 0.59 -1.81
CA TYR A 146 -3.82 -0.19 -2.53
C TYR A 146 -3.56 -0.21 -4.04
N MET A 147 -4.25 -1.09 -4.77
CA MET A 147 -3.93 -1.35 -6.19
C MET A 147 -4.72 -0.50 -7.19
N GLY A 148 -5.91 0.01 -6.84
CA GLY A 148 -6.71 0.82 -7.77
C GLY A 148 -8.22 0.73 -7.56
N GLU A 149 -8.97 1.24 -8.53
CA GLU A 149 -10.44 1.35 -8.46
C GLU A 149 -11.17 0.18 -9.11
N ASP A 150 -10.47 -0.63 -9.92
CA ASP A 150 -11.07 -1.72 -10.69
C ASP A 150 -10.94 -3.07 -9.99
N PRO A 151 -12.06 -3.75 -9.69
CA PRO A 151 -12.04 -5.08 -9.10
C PRO A 151 -12.12 -6.16 -10.19
N TYR A 152 -11.32 -6.10 -11.27
CA TYR A 152 -11.31 -7.06 -12.40
C TYR A 152 -11.65 -8.51 -11.97
N LEU A 153 -11.11 -8.92 -10.83
CA LEU A 153 -11.71 -9.90 -9.92
C LEU A 153 -11.83 -9.24 -8.53
N PRO A 154 -12.90 -9.50 -7.72
CA PRO A 154 -12.94 -9.02 -6.35
C PRO A 154 -11.66 -9.44 -5.62
N ALA A 155 -10.84 -8.47 -5.20
CA ALA A 155 -9.43 -8.73 -4.89
C ALA A 155 -9.22 -9.77 -3.77
N PHE A 156 -10.12 -9.80 -2.77
CA PHE A 156 -10.12 -10.85 -1.75
C PHE A 156 -10.34 -12.25 -2.33
N LYS A 157 -11.28 -12.41 -3.26
CA LYS A 157 -11.50 -13.67 -3.96
C LYS A 157 -10.27 -14.08 -4.77
N ALA A 158 -9.63 -13.12 -5.45
CA ALA A 158 -8.39 -13.35 -6.18
C ALA A 158 -7.27 -13.88 -5.27
N GLY A 159 -7.10 -13.29 -4.09
CA GLY A 159 -6.13 -13.75 -3.09
C GLY A 159 -6.41 -15.16 -2.57
N ILE A 160 -7.69 -15.47 -2.31
CA ILE A 160 -8.12 -16.82 -1.89
C ILE A 160 -7.83 -17.84 -2.98
N GLU A 161 -8.21 -17.55 -4.22
CA GLU A 161 -7.94 -18.44 -5.37
C GLU A 161 -6.44 -18.58 -5.67
N ALA A 162 -5.63 -17.58 -5.31
CA ALA A 162 -4.16 -17.64 -5.38
C ALA A 162 -3.51 -18.43 -4.24
N GLY A 163 -4.28 -18.85 -3.23
CA GLY A 163 -3.79 -19.67 -2.11
C GLY A 163 -3.28 -18.88 -0.91
N VAL A 164 -3.79 -17.66 -0.67
CA VAL A 164 -3.48 -16.93 0.57
C VAL A 164 -3.92 -17.73 1.79
N LEU A 165 -3.07 -17.77 2.81
CA LEU A 165 -3.31 -18.56 4.03
C LEU A 165 -3.66 -17.69 5.25
N SER A 166 -3.69 -16.37 5.11
CA SER A 166 -4.13 -15.45 6.17
C SER A 166 -4.84 -14.23 5.61
N VAL A 167 -5.84 -13.74 6.34
CA VAL A 167 -6.58 -12.50 6.04
C VAL A 167 -6.68 -11.64 7.30
N MET A 168 -6.60 -10.33 7.13
CA MET A 168 -6.80 -9.34 8.19
C MET A 168 -8.11 -8.58 7.99
N THR A 169 -8.89 -8.40 9.05
CA THR A 169 -10.18 -7.68 9.02
C THR A 169 -10.00 -6.19 9.24
N GLY A 170 -10.70 -5.33 8.50
CA GLY A 170 -10.59 -3.87 8.65
C GLY A 170 -11.18 -3.29 9.96
N TYR A 171 -10.76 -2.06 10.29
CA TYR A 171 -11.26 -1.29 11.45
C TYR A 171 -12.72 -0.90 11.39
N ASN A 172 -13.24 -0.67 10.20
CA ASN A 172 -14.54 -0.03 10.03
C ASN A 172 -15.70 -0.97 10.42
N LEU A 173 -16.85 -0.36 10.66
CA LEU A 173 -18.11 -1.08 10.70
C LEU A 173 -18.55 -1.37 9.26
N LEU A 174 -19.13 -2.55 9.04
CA LEU A 174 -19.92 -2.86 7.86
C LEU A 174 -21.36 -3.10 8.30
N ASN A 175 -22.29 -2.26 7.83
CA ASN A 175 -23.72 -2.34 8.16
C ASN A 175 -24.01 -2.41 9.68
N GLY A 176 -23.26 -1.65 10.47
CA GLY A 176 -23.50 -1.48 11.91
C GLY A 176 -22.72 -2.41 12.83
N GLU A 177 -21.80 -3.23 12.29
CA GLU A 177 -20.94 -4.08 13.11
C GLU A 177 -19.48 -4.01 12.66
N TYR A 178 -18.55 -3.93 13.60
CA TYR A 178 -17.11 -3.97 13.36
C TYR A 178 -16.72 -5.24 12.61
N CYS A 179 -15.98 -5.09 11.50
CA CYS A 179 -15.61 -6.22 10.63
C CYS A 179 -14.89 -7.35 11.39
N GLY A 180 -13.97 -7.02 12.31
CA GLY A 180 -13.19 -8.00 13.09
C GLY A 180 -13.98 -8.82 14.11
N GLN A 181 -15.24 -8.49 14.35
CA GLN A 181 -16.13 -9.22 15.26
C GLN A 181 -17.51 -9.49 14.65
N SER A 182 -17.65 -9.35 13.32
CA SER A 182 -18.93 -9.59 12.64
C SER A 182 -19.03 -11.02 12.10
N TYR A 183 -20.01 -11.76 12.61
CA TYR A 183 -20.33 -13.11 12.11
C TYR A 183 -20.72 -13.10 10.62
N TYR A 184 -21.41 -12.05 10.17
CA TYR A 184 -21.78 -11.92 8.77
C TYR A 184 -20.55 -11.75 7.88
N VAL A 185 -19.62 -10.86 8.24
CA VAL A 185 -18.42 -10.59 7.43
C VAL A 185 -17.52 -11.82 7.38
N ILE A 186 -17.21 -12.41 8.53
CA ILE A 186 -16.20 -13.46 8.62
C ILE A 186 -16.82 -14.81 8.28
N GLN A 187 -17.81 -15.27 9.05
CA GLN A 187 -18.37 -16.60 8.84
C GLN A 187 -19.20 -16.69 7.55
N LYS A 188 -20.10 -15.73 7.26
CA LYS A 188 -20.97 -15.83 6.07
C LYS A 188 -20.28 -15.45 4.77
N LEU A 189 -19.69 -14.27 4.68
CA LEU A 189 -19.08 -13.83 3.42
C LEU A 189 -17.73 -14.51 3.16
N LEU A 190 -16.78 -14.37 4.08
CA LEU A 190 -15.42 -14.84 3.84
C LEU A 190 -15.31 -16.37 3.84
N ARG A 191 -15.88 -17.05 4.84
CA ARG A 191 -15.74 -18.51 4.95
C ARG A 191 -16.74 -19.28 4.10
N GLU A 192 -18.04 -19.00 4.25
CA GLU A 192 -19.09 -19.79 3.55
C GLU A 192 -19.23 -19.42 2.06
N GLN A 193 -19.22 -18.14 1.70
CA GLN A 193 -19.40 -17.73 0.29
C GLN A 193 -18.10 -17.73 -0.51
N LEU A 194 -17.00 -17.25 0.07
CA LEU A 194 -15.70 -17.20 -0.61
C LEU A 194 -14.83 -18.44 -0.37
N GLY A 195 -15.21 -19.33 0.56
CA GLY A 195 -14.50 -20.58 0.80
C GLY A 195 -13.17 -20.43 1.53
N PHE A 196 -12.94 -19.33 2.26
CA PHE A 196 -11.68 -19.16 2.99
C PHE A 196 -11.65 -19.98 4.28
N GLU A 197 -10.66 -20.85 4.40
CA GLU A 197 -10.60 -21.79 5.52
C GLU A 197 -9.46 -21.45 6.51
N HIS A 198 -8.54 -20.58 6.17
CA HIS A 198 -7.33 -20.37 6.97
C HIS A 198 -7.49 -19.25 8.02
N LEU A 199 -6.36 -18.76 8.52
CA LEU A 199 -6.25 -17.81 9.63
C LEU A 199 -6.91 -16.46 9.31
N VAL A 200 -7.84 -16.03 10.16
CA VAL A 200 -8.36 -14.65 10.15
C VAL A 200 -7.92 -13.93 11.42
N MET A 201 -7.20 -12.82 11.25
CA MET A 201 -6.72 -11.97 12.34
C MET A 201 -7.37 -10.60 12.33
N THR A 202 -7.44 -9.95 13.49
CA THR A 202 -7.94 -8.57 13.57
C THR A 202 -6.84 -7.62 13.10
N ASP A 203 -7.21 -6.45 12.60
CA ASP A 203 -6.28 -5.31 12.65
C ASP A 203 -6.07 -4.88 14.12
N TRP A 204 -5.06 -4.06 14.38
CA TRP A 204 -4.59 -3.70 15.72
C TRP A 204 -5.66 -2.95 16.53
N ASN A 205 -6.24 -3.59 17.54
CA ASN A 205 -7.29 -2.99 18.38
C ASN A 205 -8.56 -2.60 17.59
N SER A 206 -8.89 -3.33 16.52
CA SER A 206 -10.05 -3.07 15.65
C SER A 206 -11.39 -3.63 16.14
N VAL A 207 -11.43 -4.14 17.37
CA VAL A 207 -12.56 -4.90 17.94
C VAL A 207 -12.86 -4.42 19.36
N THR A 208 -14.09 -4.66 19.82
CA THR A 208 -14.60 -4.11 21.08
C THR A 208 -15.19 -5.16 22.03
N ASP A 209 -15.52 -6.37 21.56
CA ASP A 209 -16.22 -7.39 22.33
C ASP A 209 -15.64 -8.80 22.13
N GLY A 210 -15.04 -9.37 23.19
CA GLY A 210 -14.43 -10.70 23.18
C GLY A 210 -15.38 -11.86 22.85
N ASN A 211 -16.63 -11.79 23.32
CA ASN A 211 -17.62 -12.84 23.03
C ASN A 211 -18.04 -12.81 21.56
N LYS A 212 -18.14 -11.62 20.97
CA LYS A 212 -18.39 -11.48 19.53
C LYS A 212 -17.22 -11.98 18.69
N ILE A 213 -15.98 -11.69 19.08
CA ILE A 213 -14.78 -12.25 18.42
C ILE A 213 -14.85 -13.78 18.43
N ALA A 214 -15.10 -14.39 19.59
CA ALA A 214 -15.16 -15.84 19.74
C ALA A 214 -16.28 -16.50 18.93
N SER A 215 -17.36 -15.77 18.61
CA SER A 215 -18.51 -16.29 17.86
C SER A 215 -18.55 -15.88 16.39
N SER A 216 -17.75 -14.91 15.93
CA SER A 216 -17.80 -14.36 14.57
C SER A 216 -17.14 -15.24 13.50
N GLY A 217 -16.29 -16.18 13.92
CA GLY A 217 -15.43 -16.95 13.02
C GLY A 217 -14.01 -16.38 12.91
N GLN A 218 -13.67 -15.34 13.68
CA GLN A 218 -12.30 -14.86 13.90
C GLN A 218 -11.43 -15.93 14.56
N ASP A 219 -10.11 -15.89 14.37
CA ASP A 219 -9.18 -16.88 14.93
C ASP A 219 -8.06 -16.26 15.81
N LEU A 220 -7.66 -15.02 15.54
CA LEU A 220 -6.59 -14.33 16.27
C LEU A 220 -6.93 -12.86 16.53
N GLU A 221 -6.87 -12.43 17.79
CA GLU A 221 -7.00 -11.02 18.16
C GLU A 221 -5.62 -10.36 18.33
N MET A 222 -5.38 -9.31 17.55
CA MET A 222 -4.17 -8.50 17.55
C MET A 222 -4.39 -7.14 18.25
N PRO A 223 -3.39 -6.61 18.97
CA PRO A 223 -2.04 -7.17 19.16
C PRO A 223 -1.89 -8.06 20.38
N SER A 224 -2.83 -8.05 21.35
CA SER A 224 -2.61 -8.65 22.68
C SER A 224 -3.72 -9.60 23.13
N GLY A 225 -4.83 -9.69 22.41
CA GLY A 225 -6.01 -10.42 22.88
C GLY A 225 -6.74 -9.73 24.02
N ALA A 226 -6.72 -8.39 24.08
CA ALA A 226 -7.29 -7.62 25.18
C ALA A 226 -8.79 -7.90 25.36
N LYS A 227 -9.56 -7.94 24.27
CA LYS A 227 -11.01 -8.15 24.31
C LYS A 227 -11.40 -9.58 24.62
N LEU A 228 -10.66 -10.56 24.09
CA LEU A 228 -10.79 -11.95 24.51
C LEU A 228 -10.48 -12.09 26.01
N THR A 229 -9.43 -11.42 26.51
CA THR A 229 -9.04 -11.46 27.92
C THR A 229 -10.12 -10.86 28.83
N GLU A 230 -10.79 -9.77 28.42
CA GLU A 230 -11.95 -9.21 29.13
C GLU A 230 -13.10 -10.22 29.27
N ALA A 231 -13.26 -11.13 28.30
CA ALA A 231 -14.29 -12.19 28.30
C ALA A 231 -13.76 -13.56 28.79
N LYS A 232 -12.54 -13.63 29.34
CA LYS A 232 -11.84 -14.90 29.62
C LYS A 232 -12.63 -15.85 30.51
N ASP A 233 -13.27 -15.34 31.56
CA ASP A 233 -14.05 -16.16 32.51
C ASP A 233 -15.15 -16.97 31.83
N GLN A 234 -15.68 -16.48 30.69
CA GLN A 234 -16.72 -17.15 29.92
C GLN A 234 -16.15 -18.05 28.81
N LEU A 235 -14.97 -17.70 28.29
CA LEU A 235 -14.40 -18.30 27.09
C LEU A 235 -13.34 -19.39 27.38
N LEU A 236 -12.71 -19.38 28.56
CA LEU A 236 -11.63 -20.31 28.89
C LEU A 236 -12.12 -21.76 28.82
N GLY A 237 -11.49 -22.55 27.94
CA GLY A 237 -11.86 -23.96 27.71
C GLY A 237 -13.14 -24.16 26.89
N SER A 238 -13.68 -23.10 26.29
CA SER A 238 -14.85 -23.21 25.41
C SER A 238 -14.50 -23.79 24.02
N GLU A 239 -15.48 -24.40 23.36
CA GLU A 239 -15.35 -24.88 21.98
C GLU A 239 -14.99 -23.76 20.99
N ALA A 240 -15.38 -22.53 21.28
CA ALA A 240 -15.04 -21.37 20.46
C ALA A 240 -13.53 -21.13 20.44
N ILE A 241 -12.87 -21.14 21.60
CA ILE A 241 -11.42 -21.00 21.72
C ILE A 241 -10.70 -22.21 21.09
N ASP A 242 -11.22 -23.42 21.30
CA ASP A 242 -10.65 -24.63 20.69
C ASP A 242 -10.68 -24.55 19.15
N ARG A 243 -11.78 -24.07 18.57
CA ARG A 243 -11.91 -23.85 17.11
C ARG A 243 -10.92 -22.81 16.60
N MET A 244 -10.75 -21.70 17.32
CA MET A 244 -9.82 -20.63 16.97
C MET A 244 -8.37 -21.13 16.99
N ALA A 245 -7.96 -21.75 18.10
CA ALA A 245 -6.62 -22.32 18.27
C ALA A 245 -6.33 -23.40 17.23
N LEU A 246 -7.30 -24.28 16.93
CA LEU A 246 -7.16 -25.29 15.87
C LEU A 246 -6.81 -24.67 14.52
N ARG A 247 -7.48 -23.57 14.12
CA ARG A 247 -7.23 -22.90 12.85
C ARG A 247 -5.89 -22.18 12.83
N VAL A 248 -5.47 -21.58 13.94
CA VAL A 248 -4.12 -21.01 14.09
C VAL A 248 -3.09 -22.11 13.86
N LEU A 249 -3.14 -23.21 14.62
CA LEU A 249 -2.22 -24.34 14.49
C LEU A 249 -2.19 -24.92 13.08
N ARG A 250 -3.37 -25.24 12.54
CA ARG A 250 -3.49 -25.81 11.18
C ARG A 250 -2.88 -24.89 10.13
N THR A 251 -3.09 -23.58 10.25
CA THR A 251 -2.55 -22.62 9.29
C THR A 251 -1.03 -22.52 9.40
N CYS A 252 -0.47 -22.48 10.61
CA CYS A 252 0.99 -22.49 10.80
C CYS A 252 1.63 -23.78 10.26
N ILE A 253 0.97 -24.92 10.44
CA ILE A 253 1.35 -26.21 9.87
C ILE A 253 1.30 -26.18 8.33
N MET A 254 0.19 -25.72 7.74
CA MET A 254 0.03 -25.51 6.30
C MET A 254 1.11 -24.58 5.70
N MET A 255 1.54 -23.55 6.43
CA MET A 255 2.60 -22.64 5.99
C MET A 255 4.00 -23.27 6.10
N GLY A 256 4.13 -24.42 6.76
CA GLY A 256 5.39 -25.12 7.01
C GLY A 256 6.22 -24.49 8.12
N PHE A 257 5.63 -23.68 9.00
CA PHE A 257 6.38 -22.95 10.03
C PHE A 257 7.03 -23.85 11.07
N HIS A 258 6.51 -25.07 11.25
CA HIS A 258 7.07 -26.06 12.18
C HIS A 258 8.07 -27.03 11.54
N ASP A 259 8.17 -27.03 10.21
CA ASP A 259 8.82 -28.12 9.47
C ASP A 259 10.04 -27.65 8.67
N ARG A 260 10.31 -26.34 8.65
CA ARG A 260 11.53 -25.77 8.04
C ARG A 260 12.05 -24.58 8.84
N PRO A 261 13.36 -24.28 8.76
CA PRO A 261 13.89 -23.00 9.18
C PRO A 261 13.24 -21.86 8.40
N GLN A 262 12.78 -20.82 9.12
CA GLN A 262 12.27 -19.61 8.48
C GLN A 262 13.39 -18.61 8.15
N LEU A 263 14.36 -18.49 9.06
CA LEU A 263 15.54 -17.67 8.87
C LEU A 263 16.49 -18.29 7.83
N VAL A 264 16.77 -17.55 6.76
CA VAL A 264 17.76 -17.87 5.72
C VAL A 264 18.62 -16.63 5.48
N PRO A 265 19.63 -16.39 6.32
CA PRO A 265 20.35 -15.12 6.35
C PRO A 265 21.11 -14.82 5.05
N GLU A 266 21.49 -15.86 4.28
CA GLU A 266 22.22 -15.72 3.02
C GLU A 266 21.41 -14.96 1.95
N LEU A 267 20.08 -14.90 2.08
CA LEU A 267 19.23 -14.13 1.15
C LEU A 267 19.49 -12.62 1.21
N VAL A 268 20.16 -12.11 2.24
CA VAL A 268 20.62 -10.71 2.30
C VAL A 268 21.59 -10.36 1.17
N GLU A 269 22.32 -11.34 0.64
CA GLU A 269 23.24 -11.16 -0.49
C GLU A 269 22.52 -10.77 -1.79
N ARG A 270 21.19 -10.96 -1.85
CA ARG A 270 20.34 -10.66 -3.02
C ARG A 270 19.75 -9.25 -3.03
N LEU A 271 20.01 -8.42 -2.02
CA LEU A 271 19.43 -7.07 -1.93
C LEU A 271 19.67 -6.21 -3.18
N SER A 272 20.82 -6.38 -3.86
CA SER A 272 21.09 -5.69 -5.12
C SER A 272 20.15 -6.11 -6.27
N GLU A 273 19.73 -7.39 -6.31
CA GLU A 273 18.71 -7.89 -7.25
C GLU A 273 17.33 -7.31 -6.90
N HIS A 274 17.04 -7.17 -5.60
CA HIS A 274 15.78 -6.60 -5.12
C HIS A 274 15.66 -5.12 -5.48
N GLU A 275 16.76 -4.36 -5.35
CA GLU A 275 16.81 -2.96 -5.82
C GLU A 275 16.54 -2.85 -7.32
N GLU A 276 17.04 -3.80 -8.12
CA GLU A 276 16.78 -3.81 -9.56
C GLU A 276 15.30 -4.04 -9.84
N VAL A 277 14.63 -4.93 -9.09
CA VAL A 277 13.17 -5.11 -9.18
C VAL A 277 12.43 -3.81 -8.79
N ALA A 278 12.88 -3.11 -7.75
CA ALA A 278 12.31 -1.82 -7.35
C ALA A 278 12.48 -0.76 -8.46
N TYR A 279 13.64 -0.70 -9.09
CA TYR A 279 13.92 0.19 -10.22
C TYR A 279 13.04 -0.13 -11.44
N GLN A 280 12.94 -1.40 -11.85
CA GLN A 280 12.07 -1.82 -12.96
C GLN A 280 10.59 -1.53 -12.66
N THR A 281 10.16 -1.74 -11.42
CA THR A 281 8.79 -1.41 -11.00
C THR A 281 8.52 0.09 -11.11
N ALA A 282 9.48 0.95 -10.77
CA ALA A 282 9.33 2.39 -10.94
C ALA A 282 9.33 2.80 -12.43
N LEU A 283 10.21 2.21 -13.25
CA LEU A 283 10.25 2.45 -14.70
C LEU A 283 8.93 2.13 -15.39
N GLU A 284 8.34 0.98 -15.06
CA GLU A 284 7.07 0.53 -15.65
C GLU A 284 5.84 1.16 -14.97
N GLY A 285 5.97 1.66 -13.73
CA GLY A 285 4.84 2.14 -12.92
C GLY A 285 4.63 3.66 -12.90
N ILE A 286 5.66 4.46 -13.20
CA ILE A 286 5.52 5.92 -13.32
C ILE A 286 4.73 6.24 -14.60
N VAL A 287 3.65 7.00 -14.47
CA VAL A 287 2.72 7.30 -15.58
C VAL A 287 3.01 8.66 -16.17
N LEU A 288 3.21 8.73 -17.49
CA LEU A 288 3.28 9.98 -18.24
C LEU A 288 1.85 10.43 -18.57
N LEU A 289 1.36 11.46 -17.89
CA LEU A 289 0.00 11.95 -18.07
C LEU A 289 -0.10 12.89 -19.28
N ARG A 290 0.87 13.79 -19.44
CA ARG A 290 0.90 14.81 -20.50
C ARG A 290 2.30 14.95 -21.06
N ASN A 291 2.42 15.11 -22.37
CA ASN A 291 3.65 15.47 -23.07
C ASN A 291 3.31 16.33 -24.30
N GLU A 292 3.23 17.63 -24.10
CA GLU A 292 2.93 18.61 -25.14
C GLU A 292 4.15 18.97 -25.97
N ALA A 293 3.90 19.23 -27.26
CA ALA A 293 4.91 19.60 -28.24
C ALA A 293 6.14 18.65 -28.27
N SER A 294 5.95 17.41 -27.78
CA SER A 294 7.01 16.41 -27.64
C SER A 294 8.25 16.94 -26.89
N ILE A 295 8.04 17.67 -25.79
CA ILE A 295 9.15 18.15 -24.94
C ILE A 295 9.98 16.99 -24.38
N LEU A 296 9.34 15.85 -24.11
CA LEU A 296 10.03 14.63 -23.69
C LEU A 296 10.25 13.66 -24.86
N PRO A 297 11.40 12.98 -24.91
CA PRO A 297 12.50 13.08 -23.94
C PRO A 297 13.28 14.40 -24.06
N LEU A 298 13.86 14.87 -22.95
CA LEU A 298 14.76 16.03 -22.98
C LEU A 298 16.00 15.67 -23.80
N ALA A 299 16.11 16.25 -25.00
CA ALA A 299 17.21 15.99 -25.91
C ALA A 299 18.56 16.36 -25.28
N GLU A 300 19.58 15.52 -25.46
CA GLU A 300 20.95 15.81 -25.01
C GLU A 300 21.52 16.98 -25.84
N ASN A 301 21.59 18.17 -25.24
CA ASN A 301 22.21 19.36 -25.84
C ASN A 301 22.96 20.14 -24.77
N SER A 302 24.29 20.17 -24.88
CA SER A 302 25.25 20.55 -23.83
C SER A 302 25.16 21.96 -23.25
N GLU A 303 24.25 22.81 -23.73
CA GLU A 303 24.09 24.18 -23.28
C GLU A 303 22.76 24.45 -22.56
N GLU A 304 21.86 23.45 -22.44
CA GLU A 304 20.58 23.68 -21.75
C GLU A 304 20.75 23.64 -20.22
N THR A 305 20.16 24.64 -19.55
CA THR A 305 20.02 24.66 -18.09
C THR A 305 18.66 24.07 -17.70
N ILE A 306 18.68 23.05 -16.86
CA ILE A 306 17.48 22.43 -16.28
C ILE A 306 17.37 22.87 -14.83
N LEU A 307 16.32 23.63 -14.53
CA LEU A 307 16.02 24.06 -13.16
C LEU A 307 15.15 23.02 -12.47
N VAL A 308 15.60 22.48 -11.34
CA VAL A 308 14.87 21.53 -10.52
C VAL A 308 14.39 22.22 -9.24
N THR A 309 13.11 22.06 -8.90
CA THR A 309 12.47 22.73 -7.74
C THR A 309 11.30 21.91 -7.17
N GLY A 310 10.65 22.42 -6.13
CA GLY A 310 9.51 21.78 -5.45
C GLY A 310 9.88 21.06 -4.15
N ASN A 311 8.87 20.83 -3.29
CA ASN A 311 9.05 20.29 -1.94
C ASN A 311 9.53 18.82 -1.90
N TYR A 312 9.55 18.13 -3.03
CA TYR A 312 10.13 16.79 -3.16
C TYR A 312 11.44 16.75 -3.97
N ALA A 313 11.94 17.84 -4.52
CA ALA A 313 13.13 17.78 -5.38
C ALA A 313 14.39 17.23 -4.69
N SER A 314 14.67 17.66 -3.45
CA SER A 314 15.88 17.27 -2.71
C SER A 314 15.69 16.04 -1.81
N ARG A 315 14.64 15.24 -2.01
CA ARG A 315 14.38 14.02 -1.23
C ARG A 315 13.61 12.99 -2.05
N THR A 316 13.59 11.74 -1.59
CA THR A 316 12.82 10.68 -2.24
C THR A 316 11.47 10.51 -1.54
N PRO A 317 10.33 10.60 -2.26
CA PRO A 317 9.03 10.23 -1.72
C PRO A 317 8.91 8.70 -1.68
N LEU A 318 9.52 8.09 -0.66
CA LEU A 318 9.61 6.63 -0.53
C LEU A 318 8.24 5.98 -0.38
N ALA A 319 7.42 6.50 0.53
CA ALA A 319 6.14 5.93 0.94
C ALA A 319 5.23 7.03 1.51
N GLY A 320 3.93 6.75 1.62
CA GLY A 320 3.08 7.49 2.55
C GLY A 320 3.41 7.15 4.01
N TRP A 321 2.83 7.89 4.95
CA TRP A 321 2.95 7.61 6.38
C TRP A 321 2.10 6.40 6.78
N GLY A 322 2.52 5.65 7.80
CA GLY A 322 1.73 4.53 8.35
C GLY A 322 2.50 3.22 8.46
N SER A 323 1.75 2.14 8.73
CA SER A 323 2.20 0.75 8.78
C SER A 323 3.02 0.35 7.55
N GLY A 324 2.54 0.68 6.36
CA GLY A 324 3.23 0.32 5.11
C GLY A 324 4.51 1.09 4.78
N ARG A 325 4.92 2.07 5.60
CA ARG A 325 6.11 2.89 5.32
C ARG A 325 7.39 2.08 5.49
N ILE A 326 8.27 2.13 4.48
CA ILE A 326 9.59 1.50 4.47
C ILE A 326 10.65 2.58 4.25
N GLU A 327 11.58 2.75 5.20
CA GLU A 327 12.64 3.77 5.13
C GLU A 327 13.65 3.49 4.00
N GLY A 328 13.78 2.23 3.58
CA GLY A 328 14.77 1.82 2.58
C GLY A 328 16.20 2.09 3.05
N TYR A 329 17.13 2.11 2.10
CA TYR A 329 18.50 2.53 2.35
C TYR A 329 19.08 3.26 1.14
N ASN A 330 19.98 4.20 1.42
CA ASN A 330 20.63 5.05 0.42
C ASN A 330 19.67 5.64 -0.64
N PRO A 331 18.52 6.22 -0.25
CA PRO A 331 17.60 6.79 -1.22
C PRO A 331 18.24 7.99 -1.94
N GLU A 332 18.27 7.96 -3.27
CA GLU A 332 18.81 9.04 -4.11
C GLU A 332 17.73 10.13 -4.29
N SER A 333 18.08 11.41 -4.15
CA SER A 333 17.13 12.51 -4.40
C SER A 333 16.84 12.68 -5.90
N PHE A 334 15.71 13.32 -6.26
CA PHE A 334 15.44 13.65 -7.67
C PHE A 334 16.52 14.55 -8.27
N VAL A 335 17.00 15.54 -7.52
CA VAL A 335 18.07 16.43 -7.98
C VAL A 335 19.34 15.64 -8.31
N ASP A 336 19.76 14.72 -7.44
CA ASP A 336 20.97 13.93 -7.65
C ASP A 336 20.81 12.98 -8.84
N ALA A 337 19.67 12.29 -8.93
CA ALA A 337 19.36 11.39 -10.03
C ALA A 337 19.34 12.14 -11.38
N PHE A 338 18.71 13.32 -11.43
CA PHE A 338 18.66 14.14 -12.62
C PHE A 338 20.03 14.70 -12.99
N ALA A 339 20.82 15.19 -12.02
CA ALA A 339 22.18 15.66 -12.27
C ALA A 339 23.09 14.56 -12.80
N ARG A 340 22.96 13.34 -12.28
CA ARG A 340 23.69 12.16 -12.78
C ARG A 340 23.26 11.76 -14.20
N LYS A 341 21.98 11.94 -14.54
CA LYS A 341 21.42 11.56 -15.85
C LYS A 341 21.59 12.60 -16.93
N ALA A 342 21.65 13.87 -16.54
CA ALA A 342 21.58 15.05 -17.39
C ALA A 342 22.62 15.13 -18.51
N GLY A 343 23.66 14.29 -18.46
CA GLY A 343 24.72 14.29 -19.47
C GLY A 343 25.42 15.64 -19.48
N ASP A 344 25.36 16.33 -20.61
CA ASP A 344 25.96 17.64 -20.77
C ASP A 344 25.06 18.80 -20.30
N HIS A 345 23.80 18.54 -19.92
CA HIS A 345 22.91 19.58 -19.37
C HIS A 345 23.39 20.06 -18.00
N THR A 346 23.23 21.36 -17.73
CA THR A 346 23.48 21.91 -16.39
C THR A 346 22.22 21.79 -15.54
N VAL A 347 22.23 20.92 -14.53
CA VAL A 347 21.14 20.81 -13.54
C VAL A 347 21.38 21.77 -12.38
N GLN A 348 20.42 22.67 -12.15
CA GLN A 348 20.45 23.61 -11.02
C GLN A 348 19.29 23.32 -10.08
N TYR A 349 19.56 23.23 -8.78
CA TYR A 349 18.53 23.09 -7.77
C TYR A 349 18.27 24.41 -7.03
N ARG A 350 17.00 24.81 -6.95
CA ARG A 350 16.51 25.89 -6.10
C ARG A 350 15.18 25.48 -5.50
N LEU A 351 15.05 25.47 -4.18
CA LEU A 351 13.75 25.22 -3.55
C LEU A 351 12.75 26.36 -3.85
N HIS A 352 13.24 27.60 -3.86
CA HIS A 352 12.47 28.81 -4.13
C HIS A 352 13.20 29.66 -5.19
N PRO A 353 13.12 29.30 -6.48
CA PRO A 353 13.80 30.06 -7.54
C PRO A 353 13.17 31.44 -7.72
N ASN A 354 13.99 32.42 -8.09
CA ASN A 354 13.50 33.74 -8.47
C ASN A 354 13.03 33.78 -9.94
N GLU A 355 12.35 34.85 -10.33
CA GLU A 355 11.79 35.02 -11.69
C GLU A 355 12.83 34.88 -12.81
N GLY A 356 14.04 35.43 -12.60
CA GLY A 356 15.11 35.35 -13.59
C GLY A 356 15.64 33.93 -13.77
N GLU A 357 15.78 33.16 -12.67
CA GLU A 357 16.19 31.75 -12.72
C GLU A 357 15.16 30.89 -13.46
N VAL A 358 13.86 31.12 -13.22
CA VAL A 358 12.78 30.37 -13.90
C VAL A 358 12.70 30.73 -15.39
N SER A 359 12.77 32.02 -15.72
CA SER A 359 12.58 32.50 -17.10
C SER A 359 13.77 32.18 -18.01
N SER A 360 14.99 32.09 -17.44
CA SER A 360 16.21 31.77 -18.20
C SER A 360 16.48 30.27 -18.34
N ALA A 361 15.85 29.41 -17.53
CA ALA A 361 15.99 27.97 -17.64
C ALA A 361 15.39 27.44 -18.96
N ASN A 362 16.06 26.48 -19.60
CA ASN A 362 15.57 25.83 -20.81
C ASN A 362 14.37 24.91 -20.52
N ALA A 363 14.36 24.27 -19.35
CA ALA A 363 13.21 23.58 -18.81
C ALA A 363 13.23 23.65 -17.29
N VAL A 364 12.04 23.54 -16.69
CA VAL A 364 11.87 23.51 -15.24
C VAL A 364 11.20 22.20 -14.85
N ILE A 365 11.82 21.43 -13.95
CA ILE A 365 11.23 20.22 -13.37
C ILE A 365 10.82 20.55 -11.94
N VAL A 366 9.52 20.43 -11.63
CA VAL A 366 8.97 20.71 -10.30
C VAL A 366 8.38 19.44 -9.68
N CYS A 367 8.97 18.97 -8.58
CA CYS A 367 8.59 17.74 -7.88
C CYS A 367 7.73 18.08 -6.65
N VAL A 368 6.47 17.64 -6.67
CA VAL A 368 5.42 18.14 -5.75
C VAL A 368 4.61 17.03 -5.09
N GLY A 369 4.08 17.31 -3.91
CA GLY A 369 3.15 16.43 -3.20
C GLY A 369 2.84 16.96 -1.80
N TYR A 370 2.24 16.13 -0.95
CA TYR A 370 1.88 16.50 0.42
C TYR A 370 3.05 16.31 1.39
N GLU A 371 3.16 17.11 2.45
CA GLU A 371 4.11 16.81 3.54
C GLU A 371 3.67 15.57 4.34
N HIS A 372 2.35 15.40 4.47
CA HIS A 372 1.71 14.31 5.17
C HIS A 372 0.55 13.75 4.34
N GLU A 373 0.75 12.56 3.77
CA GLU A 373 -0.27 11.68 3.19
C GLU A 373 0.01 10.28 3.72
N GLY A 374 -1.00 9.59 4.25
CA GLY A 374 -0.79 8.28 4.87
C GLY A 374 -1.92 7.82 5.78
N GLU A 375 -1.70 6.67 6.41
CA GLU A 375 -2.62 6.01 7.33
C GLU A 375 -3.14 6.93 8.44
N GLY A 376 -4.43 6.75 8.75
CA GLY A 376 -5.11 7.41 9.86
C GLY A 376 -5.71 8.77 9.55
N LYS A 377 -5.47 9.32 8.34
CA LYS A 377 -6.03 10.61 7.89
C LYS A 377 -6.27 10.58 6.39
N ASP A 378 -7.42 11.10 5.95
CA ASP A 378 -7.62 11.46 4.55
C ASP A 378 -6.96 12.81 4.25
N ARG A 379 -6.75 13.11 2.97
CA ARG A 379 -6.10 14.34 2.51
C ARG A 379 -7.02 15.17 1.61
N PRO A 380 -6.82 16.50 1.52
CA PRO A 380 -7.51 17.31 0.52
C PRO A 380 -7.24 16.82 -0.92
N PHE A 381 -8.14 17.16 -1.84
CA PHE A 381 -7.96 16.90 -3.28
C PHE A 381 -6.97 17.90 -3.89
N GLU A 382 -6.92 19.12 -3.38
CA GLU A 382 -5.96 20.14 -3.77
C GLU A 382 -4.59 19.88 -3.14
N LEU A 383 -3.52 20.18 -3.89
CA LEU A 383 -2.19 20.30 -3.30
C LEU A 383 -2.16 21.48 -2.30
N PRO A 384 -1.22 21.48 -1.33
CA PRO A 384 -1.08 22.59 -0.39
C PRO A 384 -0.94 23.94 -1.11
N LYS A 385 -1.60 24.99 -0.61
CA LYS A 385 -1.63 26.32 -1.25
C LYS A 385 -0.24 26.86 -1.67
N PRO A 386 0.83 26.73 -0.87
CA PRO A 386 2.16 27.18 -1.29
C PRO A 386 2.72 26.39 -2.48
N VAL A 387 2.42 25.10 -2.56
CA VAL A 387 2.83 24.22 -3.67
C VAL A 387 2.08 24.59 -4.94
N GLU A 388 0.76 24.77 -4.86
CA GLU A 388 -0.06 25.25 -5.99
C GLU A 388 0.42 26.62 -6.50
N ALA A 389 0.66 27.56 -5.58
CA ALA A 389 1.15 28.90 -5.93
C ALA A 389 2.51 28.84 -6.65
N GLN A 390 3.41 27.96 -6.21
CA GLN A 390 4.68 27.73 -6.88
C GLN A 390 4.48 27.22 -8.31
N ILE A 391 3.64 26.20 -8.53
CA ILE A 391 3.40 25.67 -9.88
C ILE A 391 2.83 26.77 -10.80
N GLN A 392 1.84 27.53 -10.32
CA GLN A 392 1.24 28.65 -11.06
C GLN A 392 2.28 29.71 -11.45
N GLN A 393 3.19 30.06 -10.53
CA GLN A 393 4.28 31.00 -10.82
C GLN A 393 5.22 30.44 -11.90
N LEU A 394 5.57 29.16 -11.83
CA LEU A 394 6.49 28.53 -12.79
C LEU A 394 5.89 28.52 -14.20
N VAL A 395 4.64 28.07 -14.36
CA VAL A 395 3.98 27.98 -15.68
C VAL A 395 3.68 29.35 -16.29
N ALA A 396 3.58 30.40 -15.47
CA ALA A 396 3.45 31.78 -15.95
C ALA A 396 4.76 32.34 -16.53
N LEU A 397 5.91 31.85 -16.05
CA LEU A 397 7.23 32.37 -16.39
C LEU A 397 7.98 31.52 -17.42
N ASN A 398 7.68 30.21 -17.50
CA ASN A 398 8.36 29.29 -18.40
C ASN A 398 7.35 28.36 -19.10
N ARG A 399 7.51 28.17 -20.40
CA ARG A 399 6.64 27.30 -21.22
C ARG A 399 7.02 25.83 -21.16
N ARG A 400 8.22 25.49 -20.66
CA ARG A 400 8.81 24.16 -20.59
C ARG A 400 8.83 23.64 -19.15
N VAL A 401 7.70 23.73 -18.46
CA VAL A 401 7.52 23.21 -17.09
C VAL A 401 7.05 21.77 -17.14
N ILE A 402 7.81 20.89 -16.49
CA ILE A 402 7.55 19.47 -16.27
C ILE A 402 7.16 19.30 -14.80
N VAL A 403 5.94 18.84 -14.54
CA VAL A 403 5.45 18.60 -13.18
C VAL A 403 5.54 17.12 -12.83
N VAL A 404 6.18 16.80 -11.72
CA VAL A 404 6.28 15.45 -11.17
C VAL A 404 5.44 15.38 -9.91
N ILE A 405 4.32 14.64 -9.96
CA ILE A 405 3.38 14.50 -8.86
C ILE A 405 3.74 13.26 -8.05
N CYS A 406 4.05 13.44 -6.77
CA CYS A 406 4.46 12.38 -5.84
C CYS A 406 3.38 12.22 -4.77
N THR A 407 2.24 11.64 -5.15
CA THR A 407 1.06 11.49 -4.28
C THR A 407 0.39 10.14 -4.48
N GLY A 408 -0.27 9.63 -3.43
CA GLY A 408 -0.99 8.36 -3.42
C GLY A 408 -2.35 8.37 -4.12
N GLY A 409 -2.74 9.46 -4.78
CA GLY A 409 -3.99 9.51 -5.54
C GLY A 409 -4.10 10.77 -6.38
N ALA A 410 -5.30 11.06 -6.90
CA ALA A 410 -5.53 12.22 -7.74
C ALA A 410 -5.39 13.52 -6.96
N VAL A 411 -4.94 14.56 -7.68
CA VAL A 411 -4.88 15.94 -7.20
C VAL A 411 -5.52 16.87 -8.23
N ARG A 412 -6.01 18.02 -7.77
CA ARG A 412 -6.48 19.08 -8.66
C ARG A 412 -5.34 19.61 -9.52
N MET A 413 -5.59 19.82 -10.81
CA MET A 413 -4.60 20.30 -11.78
C MET A 413 -5.12 21.50 -12.59
N ASP A 414 -5.47 22.60 -11.93
CA ASP A 414 -5.96 23.82 -12.61
C ASP A 414 -4.87 24.45 -13.51
N TRP A 415 -3.60 24.11 -13.25
CA TRP A 415 -2.42 24.49 -14.03
C TRP A 415 -2.13 23.53 -15.22
N HIS A 416 -2.91 22.46 -15.39
CA HIS A 416 -2.66 21.38 -16.37
C HIS A 416 -2.31 21.88 -17.77
N ASP A 417 -3.17 22.72 -18.36
CA ASP A 417 -3.05 23.13 -19.77
C ASP A 417 -1.84 24.06 -20.02
N GLN A 418 -1.24 24.60 -18.96
CA GLN A 418 -0.08 25.50 -19.02
C GLN A 418 1.26 24.74 -18.87
N THR A 419 1.22 23.45 -18.55
CA THR A 419 2.42 22.61 -18.41
C THR A 419 2.81 21.93 -19.72
N ALA A 420 4.11 21.69 -19.88
CA ALA A 420 4.66 20.99 -21.03
C ALA A 420 4.59 19.47 -20.84
N ALA A 421 4.87 18.98 -19.64
CA ALA A 421 4.68 17.57 -19.31
C ALA A 421 4.24 17.36 -17.86
N ILE A 422 3.56 16.24 -17.60
CA ILE A 422 3.13 15.85 -16.26
C ILE A 422 3.38 14.36 -16.08
N PHE A 423 4.07 14.00 -15.00
CA PHE A 423 4.20 12.63 -14.52
C PHE A 423 3.39 12.42 -13.24
N GLN A 424 2.66 11.31 -13.15
CA GLN A 424 2.19 10.75 -11.88
C GLN A 424 3.22 9.72 -11.40
N ALA A 425 4.09 10.16 -10.48
CA ALA A 425 5.21 9.41 -9.96
C ALA A 425 4.95 8.75 -8.61
N GLY A 426 3.76 8.94 -8.00
CA GLY A 426 3.35 8.22 -6.80
C GLY A 426 4.37 8.24 -5.67
N PHE A 427 4.45 7.13 -4.93
CA PHE A 427 5.57 6.84 -4.03
C PHE A 427 6.47 5.78 -4.68
N CYS A 428 7.55 6.25 -5.30
CA CYS A 428 8.35 5.50 -6.27
C CYS A 428 9.49 4.65 -5.70
N GLY A 429 9.50 4.45 -4.38
CA GLY A 429 10.53 3.68 -3.71
C GLY A 429 11.92 4.30 -3.85
N GLN A 430 12.94 3.61 -3.33
CA GLN A 430 14.29 4.16 -3.21
C GLN A 430 15.01 4.32 -4.55
N ARG A 431 14.57 3.61 -5.59
CA ARG A 431 15.12 3.68 -6.95
C ARG A 431 14.26 4.48 -7.93
N GLY A 432 13.15 5.05 -7.47
CA GLY A 432 12.22 5.81 -8.29
C GLY A 432 12.80 7.05 -8.96
N PRO A 433 13.62 7.86 -8.27
CA PRO A 433 14.28 9.01 -8.89
C PRO A 433 15.19 8.66 -10.06
N ALA A 434 15.96 7.57 -9.95
CA ALA A 434 16.77 7.06 -11.05
C ALA A 434 15.90 6.62 -12.24
N ALA A 435 14.80 5.90 -11.97
CA ALA A 435 13.86 5.48 -13.01
C ALA A 435 13.23 6.69 -13.72
N LEU A 436 12.75 7.69 -12.96
CA LEU A 436 12.18 8.91 -13.54
C LEU A 436 13.20 9.68 -14.40
N ALA A 437 14.47 9.72 -13.99
CA ALA A 437 15.52 10.32 -14.80
C ALA A 437 15.66 9.59 -16.15
N ASP A 438 15.65 8.26 -16.16
CA ASP A 438 15.72 7.49 -17.40
C ASP A 438 14.51 7.70 -18.32
N LEU A 439 13.32 7.96 -17.75
CA LEU A 439 12.12 8.32 -18.51
C LEU A 439 12.21 9.74 -19.11
N ILE A 440 12.65 10.73 -18.31
CA ILE A 440 12.76 12.13 -18.75
C ILE A 440 13.78 12.27 -19.89
N TRP A 441 14.91 11.57 -19.80
CA TRP A 441 15.96 11.59 -20.82
C TRP A 441 15.80 10.51 -21.90
N GLY A 442 14.69 9.75 -21.90
CA GLY A 442 14.36 8.84 -23.00
C GLY A 442 15.26 7.62 -23.14
N THR A 443 15.94 7.21 -22.06
CA THR A 443 16.64 5.92 -22.02
C THR A 443 15.65 4.76 -22.06
N VAL A 444 14.49 4.95 -21.45
CA VAL A 444 13.34 4.07 -21.53
C VAL A 444 12.10 4.90 -21.86
N SER A 445 11.21 4.35 -22.69
CA SER A 445 9.91 5.00 -22.97
C SER A 445 8.94 4.74 -21.81
N PRO A 446 8.19 5.75 -21.33
CA PRO A 446 7.16 5.54 -20.32
C PRO A 446 6.11 4.52 -20.78
N SER A 447 5.72 3.62 -19.88
CA SER A 447 4.75 2.55 -20.18
C SER A 447 3.65 2.38 -19.14
N GLY A 448 3.77 3.03 -17.98
CA GLY A 448 2.77 2.95 -16.91
C GLY A 448 1.42 3.48 -17.35
N LYS A 449 0.35 2.87 -16.81
CA LYS A 449 -1.04 3.24 -17.05
C LYS A 449 -1.78 3.42 -15.74
N LEU A 450 -2.57 4.48 -15.62
CA LEU A 450 -3.31 4.78 -14.39
C LEU A 450 -4.23 3.63 -13.96
N PRO A 451 -4.10 3.11 -12.72
CA PRO A 451 -5.02 2.11 -12.17
C PRO A 451 -6.26 2.75 -11.50
N TYR A 452 -6.44 4.06 -11.65
CA TYR A 452 -7.59 4.83 -11.19
C TYR A 452 -7.86 6.01 -12.13
N SER A 453 -9.07 6.56 -12.08
CA SER A 453 -9.45 7.76 -12.82
C SER A 453 -9.06 9.02 -12.03
N ILE A 454 -8.63 10.08 -12.72
CA ILE A 454 -8.32 11.38 -12.10
C ILE A 454 -9.46 12.34 -12.43
N GLU A 455 -10.15 12.84 -11.42
CA GLU A 455 -11.25 13.79 -11.60
C GLU A 455 -10.77 15.17 -12.06
N ARG A 456 -11.65 15.97 -12.70
CA ARG A 456 -11.36 17.40 -12.92
C ARG A 456 -11.63 18.20 -11.66
N HIS A 457 -12.78 17.93 -11.03
CA HIS A 457 -13.19 18.50 -9.77
C HIS A 457 -13.53 17.37 -8.81
N PHE A 458 -13.19 17.52 -7.52
CA PHE A 458 -13.55 16.50 -6.54
C PHE A 458 -15.06 16.26 -6.46
N ALA A 459 -15.87 17.29 -6.75
CA ALA A 459 -17.33 17.21 -6.85
C ALA A 459 -17.83 16.23 -7.92
N ASP A 460 -16.98 15.82 -8.87
CA ASP A 460 -17.30 14.82 -9.88
C ASP A 460 -17.26 13.39 -9.31
N SER A 461 -16.59 13.18 -8.16
CA SER A 461 -16.41 11.87 -7.54
C SER A 461 -17.74 11.26 -7.05
N PRO A 462 -17.80 9.94 -6.76
CA PRO A 462 -19.05 9.29 -6.36
C PRO A 462 -19.66 9.79 -5.05
N ASP A 463 -18.84 10.37 -4.16
CA ASP A 463 -19.26 10.79 -2.82
C ASP A 463 -18.41 11.98 -2.32
N PRO A 464 -18.56 13.17 -2.91
CA PRO A 464 -17.71 14.32 -2.63
C PRO A 464 -17.98 14.97 -1.26
N ASP A 465 -19.16 14.71 -0.69
CA ASP A 465 -19.59 15.19 0.63
C ASP A 465 -19.49 14.06 1.67
N TYR A 466 -18.67 13.03 1.43
CA TYR A 466 -18.51 11.94 2.38
C TYR A 466 -18.07 12.47 3.74
N VAL A 467 -17.18 13.47 3.81
CA VAL A 467 -16.91 14.18 5.07
C VAL A 467 -17.98 15.27 5.28
N PRO A 468 -18.74 15.26 6.40
CA PRO A 468 -19.77 16.25 6.67
C PRO A 468 -19.22 17.67 6.68
N LYS A 469 -20.01 18.63 6.17
CA LYS A 469 -19.64 20.05 6.14
C LYS A 469 -19.27 20.56 7.54
N GLY A 470 -18.14 21.25 7.62
CA GLY A 470 -17.59 21.77 8.88
C GLY A 470 -16.58 20.84 9.56
N LEU A 471 -16.44 19.60 9.08
CA LEU A 471 -15.41 18.66 9.54
C LEU A 471 -14.18 18.71 8.65
N ASN A 472 -13.01 18.49 9.25
CA ASN A 472 -11.74 18.50 8.53
C ASN A 472 -11.43 17.09 8.01
N VAL A 473 -11.28 16.94 6.70
CA VAL A 473 -10.91 15.68 6.04
C VAL A 473 -9.63 15.05 6.63
N SER A 474 -8.67 15.89 7.05
CA SER A 474 -7.37 15.45 7.59
C SER A 474 -7.31 15.32 9.10
N ASP A 475 -8.42 15.56 9.80
CA ASP A 475 -8.47 15.52 11.26
C ASP A 475 -9.68 14.77 11.79
N GLN A 476 -9.89 13.57 11.26
CA GLN A 476 -11.01 12.71 11.66
C GLN A 476 -11.03 12.42 13.16
N ARG A 477 -9.87 12.37 13.84
CA ARG A 477 -9.80 12.17 15.30
C ARG A 477 -10.25 13.38 16.10
N ASN A 478 -9.90 14.61 15.72
CA ASN A 478 -10.40 15.79 16.43
C ASN A 478 -11.85 16.13 16.03
N ASN A 479 -12.29 15.75 14.83
CA ASN A 479 -13.70 15.84 14.43
C ASN A 479 -14.62 15.08 15.42
N LEU A 480 -14.15 13.97 16.01
CA LEU A 480 -14.86 13.21 17.07
C LEU A 480 -15.12 14.02 18.34
N GLN A 481 -14.32 15.07 18.58
CA GLN A 481 -14.27 15.83 19.83
C GLN A 481 -14.92 17.22 19.70
N LEU A 482 -15.46 17.58 18.53
CA LEU A 482 -16.07 18.89 18.30
C LEU A 482 -17.42 19.03 19.05
N PRO A 483 -17.57 20.05 19.93
CA PRO A 483 -18.84 20.32 20.60
C PRO A 483 -19.89 20.85 19.61
N GLY A 484 -21.13 20.37 19.72
CA GLY A 484 -22.26 20.82 18.87
C GLY A 484 -22.59 19.90 17.69
N LEU A 485 -21.92 18.75 17.57
CA LEU A 485 -22.29 17.69 16.64
C LEU A 485 -23.50 16.91 17.20
N GLU A 486 -24.71 17.34 16.85
CA GLU A 486 -25.93 16.63 17.23
C GLU A 486 -26.05 15.30 16.47
N LYS A 487 -26.24 14.22 17.22
CA LYS A 487 -26.62 12.90 16.70
C LYS A 487 -27.99 13.05 16.00
N PRO A 488 -28.12 12.83 14.68
CA PRO A 488 -29.42 12.98 14.00
C PRO A 488 -30.50 12.10 14.65
N GLU A 489 -31.72 12.63 14.79
CA GLU A 489 -32.82 11.98 15.54
C GLU A 489 -33.21 10.58 15.02
N HIS A 490 -32.84 10.23 13.79
CA HIS A 490 -33.11 8.91 13.18
C HIS A 490 -31.94 7.92 13.28
N PHE A 491 -30.90 8.24 14.06
CA PHE A 491 -29.65 7.47 14.11
C PHE A 491 -29.62 6.47 15.27
N THR A 492 -29.52 5.17 14.95
CA THR A 492 -29.46 4.07 15.93
C THR A 492 -28.08 3.41 16.06
N GLY A 493 -27.04 3.93 15.38
CA GLY A 493 -25.67 3.38 15.37
C GLY A 493 -24.67 4.12 16.27
N GLU A 494 -23.39 3.76 16.16
CA GLU A 494 -22.27 4.49 16.78
C GLU A 494 -21.87 5.70 15.94
N TRP A 495 -21.77 6.84 16.62
CA TRP A 495 -21.39 8.16 16.13
C TRP A 495 -19.89 8.37 16.38
N PRO A 496 -19.17 9.10 15.51
CA PRO A 496 -19.61 9.83 14.35
C PRO A 496 -19.31 9.08 13.06
N HIS A 497 -20.19 9.33 12.11
CA HIS A 497 -19.91 9.19 10.69
C HIS A 497 -20.19 7.81 10.06
N GLN A 498 -21.47 7.60 9.72
CA GLN A 498 -21.87 6.57 8.76
C GLN A 498 -21.65 7.08 7.33
N ILE A 499 -20.90 6.33 6.54
CA ILE A 499 -20.72 6.58 5.10
C ILE A 499 -21.63 5.61 4.35
N HIS A 500 -22.57 6.15 3.57
CA HIS A 500 -23.46 5.36 2.74
C HIS A 500 -22.89 5.27 1.33
N TYR A 501 -22.52 4.06 0.89
CA TYR A 501 -21.95 3.84 -0.45
C TYR A 501 -23.08 3.81 -1.49
N LYS A 502 -23.69 4.98 -1.73
CA LYS A 502 -24.89 5.18 -2.58
C LYS A 502 -24.60 4.91 -4.05
N GLU A 503 -23.35 5.03 -4.46
CA GLU A 503 -22.87 4.74 -5.80
C GLU A 503 -22.92 3.24 -6.15
N GLY A 504 -23.01 2.37 -5.13
CA GLY A 504 -23.07 0.92 -5.32
C GLY A 504 -21.87 0.39 -6.10
N VAL A 505 -22.12 -0.31 -7.20
CA VAL A 505 -21.06 -0.89 -8.05
C VAL A 505 -20.39 0.14 -8.98
N PHE A 506 -20.91 1.37 -9.03
CA PHE A 506 -20.41 2.42 -9.90
C PHE A 506 -19.37 3.25 -9.15
N VAL A 507 -18.17 2.69 -9.04
CA VAL A 507 -16.98 3.33 -8.45
C VAL A 507 -15.92 3.54 -9.54
N GLY A 508 -15.16 4.62 -9.45
CA GLY A 508 -14.10 4.94 -10.41
C GLY A 508 -14.62 5.18 -11.82
N TYR A 509 -13.97 4.66 -12.85
CA TYR A 509 -14.39 4.82 -14.24
C TYR A 509 -15.83 4.35 -14.52
N ARG A 510 -16.36 3.40 -13.74
CA ARG A 510 -17.77 2.97 -13.85
C ARG A 510 -18.73 4.08 -13.47
N TRP A 511 -18.39 4.87 -12.45
CA TRP A 511 -19.11 6.07 -12.06
C TRP A 511 -19.08 7.12 -13.17
N TYR A 512 -17.86 7.49 -13.61
CA TYR A 512 -17.69 8.53 -14.62
C TYR A 512 -18.40 8.18 -15.94
N ALA A 513 -18.32 6.92 -16.36
CA ALA A 513 -19.03 6.42 -17.53
C ALA A 513 -20.56 6.48 -17.35
N GLN A 514 -21.08 6.09 -16.18
CA GLN A 514 -22.52 6.14 -15.91
C GLN A 514 -23.06 7.56 -15.84
N GLN A 515 -22.32 8.48 -15.20
CA GLN A 515 -22.71 9.89 -15.07
C GLN A 515 -22.40 10.71 -16.33
N GLN A 516 -21.76 10.11 -17.35
CA GLN A 516 -21.29 10.79 -18.56
C GLN A 516 -20.35 11.98 -18.25
N ILE A 517 -19.55 11.85 -17.19
CA ILE A 517 -18.56 12.84 -16.78
C ILE A 517 -17.22 12.47 -17.43
N GLN A 518 -16.57 13.44 -18.08
CA GLN A 518 -15.22 13.24 -18.62
C GLN A 518 -14.18 13.54 -17.52
N PRO A 519 -13.48 12.52 -16.97
CA PRO A 519 -12.41 12.77 -16.02
C PRO A 519 -11.26 13.57 -16.67
N ARG A 520 -10.37 14.12 -15.85
CA ARG A 520 -9.13 14.75 -16.34
C ARG A 520 -8.28 13.71 -17.09
N TYR A 521 -8.12 12.55 -16.48
CA TYR A 521 -7.50 11.37 -17.08
C TYR A 521 -8.32 10.14 -16.75
N CYS A 522 -8.59 9.32 -17.76
CA CYS A 522 -9.34 8.08 -17.58
C CYS A 522 -8.46 7.00 -16.93
N PHE A 523 -9.11 6.04 -16.26
CA PHE A 523 -8.50 4.74 -15.97
C PHE A 523 -7.84 4.15 -17.23
N GLY A 524 -6.62 3.62 -17.07
CA GLY A 524 -5.81 3.07 -18.16
C GLY A 524 -5.07 4.11 -19.02
N HIS A 525 -5.15 5.41 -18.71
CA HIS A 525 -4.38 6.45 -19.40
C HIS A 525 -2.87 6.37 -19.07
N GLY A 526 -2.01 6.64 -20.05
CA GLY A 526 -0.56 6.79 -19.87
C GLY A 526 0.22 6.65 -21.17
#